data_AF-A0A2I1HTM8-F1
#
_entry.id   AF-A0A2I1HTM8-F1
#
_cell.length_a   1.000
_cell.length_b   1.000
_cell.length_c   1.000
_cell.angle_alpha   90.00
_cell.angle_beta   90.00
_cell.angle_gamma   90.00
#
_symmetry.space_group_name_H-M   'P 1'
#
loop_
_entity.id
_entity.type
_entity.pdbx_description
1 polymer ?
#
loop_
_entity_poly.entity_id
_entity_poly.type
_entity_poly.pdbx_seq_one_letter_code
_entity_poly.pdbx_strand_id
1 'polypeptide(L)'
;MPSVSVKVTLSSRKEILKWQIHPVIENPSLYDFFRSLASGQISSEVFINKDYHDFLLKAKVGNSIKGEFVDVNIQCELNEILQTFGNFILFELQIPEDYQPSSIQRENNAFKVLVSNSTQLALPSFTLPKKPNKKDLLRQDLVAWIKNNGGGWKGKLAAESTGKSFINDLWNSIWYVDTCGIEKLKGRSIYPPKEFEEFFNRSDPSNYKNARPKFDYDCLNRHANLLFGHLNTPWMDNSQFTSIYPVIERFSKCLNEYSTYLKEQDIKMSENHNLSIPVRSIDDSISVKVYDRIQFNSNSYNRQKYASLNNKLSTIPCWEVMDVEPFAPPEPR
;
A
#
# COMPACT_ATOMS: atom_id res chain seq x y z
N MET A 1 41.64 45.88 12.66
CA MET A 1 41.61 44.83 13.70
C MET A 1 42.73 43.86 13.42
N PRO A 2 43.55 43.50 14.43
CA PRO A 2 44.54 42.44 14.25
C PRO A 2 43.85 41.12 13.90
N SER A 3 44.48 40.33 13.05
CA SER A 3 43.96 39.02 12.62
C SER A 3 45.04 37.96 12.72
N VAL A 4 44.61 36.74 13.03
CA VAL A 4 45.50 35.61 13.29
C VAL A 4 45.08 34.42 12.45
N SER A 5 46.07 33.72 11.90
CA SER A 5 45.85 32.46 11.17
C SER A 5 45.94 31.31 12.15
N VAL A 6 44.88 30.52 12.27
CA VAL A 6 44.76 29.47 13.29
C VAL A 6 44.63 28.10 12.63
N LYS A 7 45.31 27.12 13.20
CA LYS A 7 45.15 25.69 12.89
C LYS A 7 44.97 24.92 14.20
N VAL A 8 44.11 23.90 14.18
CA VAL A 8 43.90 23.03 15.34
C VAL A 8 44.08 21.58 14.94
N THR A 9 44.93 20.88 15.67
CA THR A 9 45.28 19.48 15.40
C THR A 9 45.18 18.65 16.66
N LEU A 10 44.87 17.36 16.50
CA LEU A 10 45.08 16.37 17.56
C LEU A 10 46.56 16.00 17.65
N SER A 11 47.01 15.56 18.82
CA SER A 11 48.35 15.00 19.05
C SER A 11 48.65 13.80 18.12
N SER A 12 47.61 13.08 17.68
CA SER A 12 47.67 12.05 16.63
C SER A 12 47.88 12.60 15.21
N ARG A 13 48.13 13.91 15.05
CA ARG A 13 48.29 14.65 13.78
C ARG A 13 47.04 14.71 12.89
N LYS A 14 45.87 14.33 13.40
CA LYS A 14 44.61 14.55 12.69
C LYS A 14 44.20 16.02 12.78
N GLU A 15 43.99 16.66 11.62
CA GLU A 15 43.56 18.06 11.54
C GLU A 15 42.09 18.18 11.92
N ILE A 16 41.76 19.09 12.84
CA ILE A 16 40.38 19.43 13.21
C ILE A 16 39.97 20.73 12.51
N LEU A 17 40.85 21.73 12.54
CA LEU A 17 40.66 23.01 11.86
C LEU A 17 41.87 23.27 10.96
N LYS A 18 41.62 23.51 9.67
CA LYS A 18 42.64 23.96 8.72
C LYS A 18 42.97 25.44 8.96
N TRP A 19 44.09 25.92 8.40
CA TRP A 19 44.45 27.33 8.48
C TRP A 19 43.31 28.25 8.07
N GLN A 20 42.83 29.05 9.02
CA GLN A 20 41.78 30.05 8.81
C GLN A 20 42.12 31.33 9.56
N ILE A 21 41.72 32.47 8.98
CA ILE A 21 42.00 33.79 9.53
C ILE A 21 40.84 34.21 10.42
N HIS A 22 41.16 34.57 11.66
CA HIS A 22 40.19 35.02 12.65
C HIS A 22 40.53 36.43 13.15
N PRO A 23 39.52 37.30 13.35
CA PRO A 23 39.74 38.60 13.97
C PRO A 23 40.07 38.45 15.47
N VAL A 24 40.91 39.34 15.98
CA VAL A 24 41.21 39.45 17.41
C VAL A 24 40.48 40.65 17.99
N ILE A 25 39.70 40.41 19.05
CA ILE A 25 38.87 41.39 19.75
C ILE A 25 39.37 41.50 21.18
N GLU A 26 39.56 42.71 21.71
CA GLU A 26 39.79 43.00 23.14
C GLU A 26 41.06 42.41 23.80
N ASN A 27 42.02 41.92 23.00
CA ASN A 27 43.28 41.32 23.47
C ASN A 27 43.08 40.23 24.56
N PRO A 28 42.58 39.05 24.17
CA PRO A 28 42.41 37.95 25.09
C PRO A 28 43.77 37.26 25.38
N SER A 29 43.82 36.48 26.45
CA SER A 29 44.85 35.45 26.58
C SER A 29 44.72 34.44 25.44
N LEU A 30 45.82 33.74 25.11
CA LEU A 30 45.81 32.74 24.06
C LEU A 30 44.84 31.58 24.37
N TYR A 31 44.63 31.26 25.66
CA TYR A 31 43.63 30.32 26.14
C TYR A 31 42.20 30.83 25.96
N ASP A 32 41.91 32.08 26.33
CA ASP A 32 40.57 32.66 26.17
C ASP A 32 40.19 32.84 24.70
N PHE A 33 41.18 33.14 23.85
CA PHE A 33 41.01 33.12 22.40
C PHE A 33 40.63 31.73 21.90
N PHE A 34 41.33 30.68 22.35
CA PHE A 34 40.99 29.30 21.99
C PHE A 34 39.61 28.90 22.48
N ARG A 35 39.22 29.27 23.71
CA ARG A 35 37.87 29.03 24.25
C ARG A 35 36.79 29.73 23.42
N SER A 36 37.05 30.96 22.99
CA SER A 36 36.15 31.73 22.12
C SER A 36 36.02 31.10 20.73
N LEU A 37 37.11 30.53 20.21
CA LEU A 37 37.13 29.75 18.95
C LEU A 37 36.35 28.44 19.09
N ALA A 38 36.58 27.69 20.16
CA ALA A 38 35.94 26.41 20.43
C ALA A 38 34.41 26.56 20.65
N SER A 39 33.98 27.66 21.25
CA SER A 39 32.58 27.95 21.54
C SER A 39 31.82 28.66 20.43
N GLY A 40 32.49 29.06 19.34
CA GLY A 40 31.88 29.77 18.21
C GLY A 40 31.60 31.25 18.47
N GLN A 41 32.20 31.85 19.50
CA GLN A 41 32.04 33.28 19.83
C GLN A 41 32.80 34.21 18.86
N ILE A 42 33.84 33.71 18.20
CA ILE A 42 34.62 34.47 17.20
C ILE A 42 33.91 34.49 15.84
N SER A 43 33.37 33.35 15.43
CA SER A 43 32.59 33.20 14.19
C SER A 43 31.60 32.06 14.37
N SER A 44 30.32 32.33 14.11
CA SER A 44 29.25 31.33 14.16
C SER A 44 29.37 30.27 13.07
N GLU A 45 30.15 30.53 12.02
CA GLU A 45 30.37 29.62 10.88
C GLU A 45 31.51 28.63 11.10
N VAL A 46 32.38 28.89 12.09
CA VAL A 46 33.57 28.09 12.39
C VAL A 46 33.60 27.78 13.87
N PHE A 47 33.16 26.58 14.25
CA PHE A 47 33.33 26.04 15.60
C PHE A 47 33.89 24.63 15.52
N ILE A 48 34.72 24.28 16.52
CA ILE A 48 35.45 23.02 16.57
C ILE A 48 34.61 22.01 17.37
N ASN A 49 34.47 22.26 18.67
CA ASN A 49 33.54 21.63 19.61
C ASN A 49 33.72 22.38 20.94
N LYS A 50 32.63 22.73 21.63
CA LYS A 50 32.70 23.37 22.95
C LYS A 50 33.49 22.53 23.93
N ASP A 51 33.38 21.21 23.90
CA ASP A 51 34.05 20.34 24.87
C ASP A 51 35.58 20.31 24.72
N TYR A 52 36.12 20.80 23.59
CA TYR A 52 37.56 20.73 23.33
C TYR A 52 38.39 21.77 24.08
N HIS A 53 37.75 22.75 24.73
CA HIS A 53 38.45 23.72 25.57
C HIS A 53 39.26 23.08 26.71
N ASP A 54 38.80 21.94 27.23
CA ASP A 54 39.46 21.21 28.32
C ASP A 54 40.60 20.29 27.83
N PHE A 55 40.71 20.08 26.52
CA PHE A 55 41.72 19.19 25.92
C PHE A 55 42.90 19.92 25.29
N LEU A 56 43.03 21.23 25.54
CA LEU A 56 44.16 22.01 25.03
C LEU A 56 45.46 21.58 25.69
N LEU A 57 46.35 20.97 24.90
CA LEU A 57 47.65 20.49 25.37
C LEU A 57 48.71 21.59 25.29
N LYS A 58 48.89 22.16 24.08
CA LYS A 58 49.93 23.15 23.78
C LYS A 58 49.48 24.12 22.71
N ALA A 59 50.09 25.30 22.73
CA ALA A 59 49.99 26.27 21.66
C ALA A 59 51.37 26.60 21.10
N LYS A 60 51.43 26.69 19.78
CA LYS A 60 52.63 26.95 19.02
C LYS A 60 52.43 28.17 18.15
N VAL A 61 53.39 29.08 18.09
CA VAL A 61 53.30 30.30 17.28
C VAL A 61 54.46 30.42 16.32
N GLY A 62 54.19 30.88 15.10
CA GLY A 62 55.19 31.10 14.06
C GLY A 62 54.88 32.32 13.20
N ASN A 63 55.87 32.69 12.40
CA ASN A 63 55.81 33.84 11.48
C ASN A 63 55.30 33.47 10.07
N SER A 64 55.19 32.17 9.77
CA SER A 64 54.71 31.67 8.48
C SER A 64 54.20 30.24 8.60
N ILE A 65 53.34 29.82 7.65
CA ILE A 65 52.75 28.46 7.59
C ILE A 65 53.82 27.35 7.51
N LYS A 66 54.97 27.64 6.89
CA LYS A 66 56.07 26.70 6.65
C LYS A 66 57.28 26.95 7.54
N GLY A 67 57.19 27.92 8.46
CA GLY A 67 58.28 28.31 9.33
C GLY A 67 58.41 27.43 10.55
N GLU A 68 59.41 27.73 11.38
CA GLU A 68 59.53 27.15 12.70
C GLU A 68 58.47 27.72 13.64
N PHE A 69 57.98 26.86 14.52
CA PHE A 69 56.95 27.18 15.48
C PHE A 69 57.52 27.04 16.90
N VAL A 70 57.26 28.04 17.73
CA VAL A 70 57.72 28.11 19.13
C VAL A 70 56.58 27.74 20.06
N ASP A 71 56.84 26.86 21.04
CA ASP A 71 55.87 26.56 22.11
C ASP A 71 55.68 27.79 23.01
N VAL A 72 54.44 28.25 23.18
CA VAL A 72 54.09 29.42 23.99
C VAL A 72 53.15 29.02 25.12
N ASN A 73 53.30 29.66 26.27
CA ASN A 73 52.38 29.47 27.39
C ASN A 73 50.98 30.00 27.01
N ILE A 74 49.96 29.18 27.20
CA ILE A 74 48.56 29.52 26.86
C ILE A 74 47.99 30.69 27.67
N GLN A 75 48.62 31.05 28.79
CA GLN A 75 48.25 32.20 29.63
C GLN A 75 48.84 33.53 29.12
N CYS A 76 49.71 33.52 28.12
CA CYS A 76 50.27 34.75 27.55
C CYS A 76 49.21 35.54 26.78
N GLU A 77 49.32 36.86 26.85
CA GLU A 77 48.47 37.81 26.14
C GLU A 77 48.68 37.71 24.63
N LEU A 78 47.59 37.60 23.86
CA LEU A 78 47.67 37.33 22.44
C LEU A 78 48.49 38.41 21.70
N ASN A 79 48.28 39.69 21.99
CA ASN A 79 49.02 40.76 21.31
C ASN A 79 50.54 40.70 21.52
N GLU A 80 51.02 40.33 22.71
CA GLU A 80 52.46 40.21 23.01
C GLU A 80 53.09 39.11 22.17
N ILE A 81 52.36 38.00 22.02
CA ILE A 81 52.77 36.85 21.24
C ILE A 81 52.83 37.21 19.75
N LEU A 82 51.80 37.92 19.25
CA LEU A 82 51.72 38.33 17.85
C LEU A 82 52.85 39.27 17.44
N GLN A 83 53.22 40.20 18.32
CA GLN A 83 54.33 41.13 18.08
C GLN A 83 55.70 40.45 18.09
N THR A 84 55.86 39.40 18.88
CA THR A 84 57.16 38.76 19.11
C THR A 84 57.42 37.57 18.18
N PHE A 85 56.42 36.72 17.95
CA PHE A 85 56.59 35.42 17.29
C PHE A 85 55.85 35.29 15.95
N GLY A 86 54.90 36.18 15.67
CA GLY A 86 54.13 36.22 14.43
C GLY A 86 52.66 35.81 14.60
N ASN A 87 51.95 35.76 13.48
CA ASN A 87 50.48 35.67 13.44
C ASN A 87 49.91 34.30 13.09
N PHE A 88 50.72 33.24 13.08
CA PHE A 88 50.28 31.87 12.85
C PHE A 88 50.27 31.08 14.15
N ILE A 89 49.09 30.59 14.56
CA ILE A 89 48.90 29.87 15.82
C ILE A 89 48.42 28.45 15.53
N LEU A 90 49.14 27.48 16.06
CA LEU A 90 48.80 26.06 16.02
C LEU A 90 48.43 25.60 17.42
N PHE A 91 47.18 25.19 17.60
CA PHE A 91 46.71 24.54 18.82
C PHE A 91 46.78 23.03 18.68
N GLU A 92 47.38 22.37 19.68
CA GLU A 92 47.48 20.92 19.75
C GLU A 92 46.58 20.41 20.89
N LEU A 93 45.69 19.47 20.57
CA LEU A 93 44.72 18.89 21.50
C LEU A 93 45.07 17.45 21.83
N GLN A 94 44.87 17.05 23.08
CA GLN A 94 44.98 15.66 23.53
C GLN A 94 43.66 15.21 24.13
N ILE A 95 42.89 14.45 23.36
CA ILE A 95 41.63 13.88 23.80
C ILE A 95 41.93 12.55 24.52
N PRO A 96 41.44 12.32 25.75
CA PRO A 96 41.55 11.03 26.45
C PRO A 96 40.94 9.89 25.65
N GLU A 97 41.54 8.69 25.67
CA GLU A 97 41.04 7.52 24.91
C GLU A 97 39.65 7.06 25.35
N ASP A 98 39.28 7.34 26.60
CA ASP A 98 37.99 7.07 27.23
C ASP A 98 36.98 8.23 27.08
N TYR A 99 37.36 9.31 26.40
CA TYR A 99 36.46 10.43 26.14
C TYR A 99 35.34 10.04 25.17
N GLN A 100 34.17 9.73 25.74
CA GLN A 100 32.91 9.69 25.04
C GLN A 100 32.38 11.14 24.98
N PRO A 101 32.21 11.76 23.80
CA PRO A 101 31.65 13.10 23.73
C PRO A 101 30.29 13.15 24.41
N SER A 102 30.22 13.87 25.52
CA SER A 102 29.05 13.99 26.40
C SER A 102 27.97 14.90 25.80
N SER A 103 27.72 14.76 24.51
CA SER A 103 26.50 15.23 23.84
C SER A 103 26.55 14.86 22.37
N ILE A 104 26.27 13.59 22.06
CA ILE A 104 25.25 13.35 21.04
C ILE A 104 23.91 13.73 21.69
N GLN A 105 23.72 15.02 21.96
CA GLN A 105 22.35 15.52 21.89
C GLN A 105 21.98 15.27 20.45
N ARG A 106 21.00 14.37 20.27
CA ARG A 106 20.28 14.20 19.02
C ARG A 106 19.66 15.56 18.69
N GLU A 107 20.45 16.49 18.16
CA GLU A 107 19.90 17.42 17.20
C GLU A 107 19.49 16.53 16.04
N ASN A 108 18.24 16.10 16.12
CA ASN A 108 17.46 15.62 15.02
C ASN A 108 17.64 16.66 13.91
N ASN A 109 18.68 16.51 13.10
CA ASN A 109 18.94 17.37 11.96
C ASN A 109 17.62 17.36 11.19
N ALA A 110 16.96 18.52 11.11
CA ALA A 110 15.62 18.62 10.56
C ALA A 110 15.56 17.98 9.16
N PHE A 111 16.67 18.06 8.40
CA PHE A 111 16.82 17.36 7.12
C PHE A 111 16.87 15.84 7.28
N LYS A 112 17.60 15.28 8.26
CA LYS A 112 17.58 13.84 8.54
C LYS A 112 16.19 13.34 8.94
N VAL A 113 15.44 14.12 9.74
CA VAL A 113 14.06 13.78 10.10
C VAL A 113 13.12 13.88 8.92
N LEU A 114 13.26 14.91 8.08
CA LEU A 114 12.47 15.07 6.85
C LEU A 114 12.76 13.94 5.85
N VAL A 115 14.04 13.57 5.68
CA VAL A 115 14.46 12.47 4.80
C VAL A 115 14.02 11.11 5.38
N SER A 116 14.09 10.90 6.69
CA SER A 116 13.57 9.66 7.29
C SER A 116 12.05 9.58 7.17
N ASN A 117 11.32 10.69 7.37
CA ASN A 117 9.87 10.70 7.27
C ASN A 117 9.36 10.59 5.82
N SER A 118 10.13 11.05 4.83
CA SER A 118 9.78 10.88 3.41
C SER A 118 10.04 9.46 2.89
N THR A 119 10.97 8.74 3.52
CA THR A 119 11.34 7.36 3.14
C THR A 119 10.59 6.30 3.95
N GLN A 120 10.06 6.64 5.11
CA GLN A 120 9.21 5.75 5.91
C GLN A 120 7.93 5.37 5.16
N LEU A 121 7.59 4.09 5.25
CA LEU A 121 6.32 3.58 4.74
C LEU A 121 5.18 4.06 5.64
N ALA A 122 4.25 4.78 5.04
CA ALA A 122 3.01 5.22 5.65
C ALA A 122 1.83 4.48 5.01
N LEU A 123 0.76 4.36 5.80
CA LEU A 123 -0.51 3.78 5.36
C LEU A 123 -1.59 4.88 5.36
N PRO A 124 -2.57 4.79 4.44
CA PRO A 124 -3.69 5.72 4.40
C PRO A 124 -4.52 5.64 5.69
N SER A 125 -4.93 6.79 6.20
CA SER A 125 -5.77 6.90 7.39
C SER A 125 -7.23 7.17 7.03
N PHE A 126 -8.17 6.37 7.55
CA PHE A 126 -9.60 6.55 7.33
C PHE A 126 -10.30 6.90 8.63
N THR A 127 -11.12 7.95 8.62
CA THR A 127 -12.00 8.25 9.74
C THR A 127 -13.15 7.25 9.77
N LEU A 128 -13.37 6.66 10.94
CA LEU A 128 -14.42 5.67 11.15
C LEU A 128 -15.59 6.31 11.90
N PRO A 129 -16.83 5.97 11.53
CA PRO A 129 -17.98 6.35 12.33
C PRO A 129 -17.92 5.64 13.70
N LYS A 130 -18.59 6.21 14.71
CA LYS A 130 -18.63 5.66 16.08
C LYS A 130 -19.13 4.21 16.14
N LYS A 131 -19.94 3.79 15.17
CA LYS A 131 -20.40 2.41 14.98
C LYS A 131 -20.11 2.02 13.52
N PRO A 132 -18.94 1.41 13.22
CA PRO A 132 -18.59 1.02 11.86
C PRO A 132 -19.46 -0.13 11.38
N ASN A 133 -19.90 -0.06 10.12
CA ASN A 133 -20.60 -1.17 9.48
C ASN A 133 -19.59 -2.18 8.89
N LYS A 134 -20.06 -3.33 8.40
CA LYS A 134 -19.19 -4.36 7.79
C LYS A 134 -18.39 -3.85 6.59
N LYS A 135 -18.92 -2.89 5.83
CA LYS A 135 -18.21 -2.24 4.72
C LYS A 135 -17.07 -1.36 5.23
N ASP A 136 -17.26 -0.62 6.31
CA ASP A 136 -16.22 0.21 6.93
C ASP A 136 -15.10 -0.65 7.53
N LEU A 137 -15.45 -1.79 8.14
CA LEU A 137 -14.49 -2.78 8.64
C LEU A 137 -13.66 -3.39 7.51
N LEU A 138 -14.29 -3.73 6.38
CA LEU A 138 -13.55 -4.22 5.20
C LEU A 138 -12.46 -3.25 4.76
N ARG A 139 -12.72 -1.94 4.77
CA ARG A 139 -11.71 -0.94 4.38
C ARG A 139 -10.51 -0.95 5.33
N GLN A 140 -10.73 -1.14 6.63
CA GLN A 140 -9.62 -1.26 7.60
C GLN A 140 -8.83 -2.54 7.40
N ASP A 141 -9.53 -3.66 7.20
CA ASP A 141 -8.89 -4.95 7.01
C ASP A 141 -8.02 -4.96 5.75
N LEU A 142 -8.43 -4.26 4.68
CA LEU A 142 -7.59 -4.08 3.49
C LEU A 142 -6.33 -3.27 3.79
N VAL A 143 -6.41 -2.21 4.60
CA VAL A 143 -5.22 -1.45 5.02
C VAL A 143 -4.29 -2.32 5.87
N ALA A 144 -4.85 -3.13 6.78
CA ALA A 144 -4.09 -4.07 7.58
C ALA A 144 -3.44 -5.16 6.71
N TRP A 145 -4.15 -5.65 5.69
CA TRP A 145 -3.65 -6.65 4.74
C TRP A 145 -2.47 -6.10 3.94
N ILE A 146 -2.55 -4.87 3.43
CA ILE A 146 -1.41 -4.22 2.76
C ILE A 146 -0.19 -4.16 3.68
N LYS A 147 -0.39 -3.73 4.94
CA LYS A 147 0.68 -3.68 5.95
C LYS A 147 1.30 -5.06 6.20
N ASN A 148 0.47 -6.08 6.39
CA ASN A 148 0.90 -7.43 6.70
C ASN A 148 1.67 -8.08 5.54
N ASN A 149 1.45 -7.62 4.31
CA ASN A 149 2.19 -8.05 3.13
C ASN A 149 3.43 -7.19 2.82
N GLY A 150 3.85 -6.33 3.76
CA GLY A 150 5.03 -5.46 3.63
C GLY A 150 4.81 -4.21 2.78
N GLY A 151 3.56 -3.94 2.40
CA GLY A 151 3.18 -2.80 1.57
C GLY A 151 3.04 -1.49 2.33
N GLY A 152 3.04 -0.40 1.57
CA GLY A 152 2.91 0.97 2.09
C GLY A 152 3.48 1.99 1.12
N TRP A 153 3.15 3.26 1.33
CA TRP A 153 3.61 4.35 0.47
C TRP A 153 4.71 5.15 1.18
N LYS A 154 5.75 5.53 0.43
CA LYS A 154 6.85 6.33 0.97
C LYS A 154 6.35 7.74 1.28
N GLY A 155 6.31 8.08 2.56
CA GLY A 155 5.84 9.37 3.05
C GLY A 155 4.31 9.47 3.16
N LYS A 156 3.87 10.30 4.11
CA LYS A 156 2.45 10.49 4.44
C LYS A 156 1.62 11.05 3.29
N LEU A 157 2.17 11.96 2.48
CA LEU A 157 1.45 12.56 1.36
C LEU A 157 1.02 11.52 0.32
N ALA A 158 1.93 10.62 -0.07
CA ALA A 158 1.63 9.58 -1.04
C ALA A 158 0.63 8.55 -0.49
N ALA A 159 0.73 8.22 0.81
CA ALA A 159 -0.26 7.35 1.46
C ALA A 159 -1.66 7.98 1.45
N GLU A 160 -1.75 9.28 1.75
CA GLU A 160 -3.01 10.03 1.85
C GLU A 160 -3.63 10.41 0.49
N SER A 161 -2.84 10.45 -0.59
CA SER A 161 -3.35 10.67 -1.94
C SER A 161 -3.53 9.34 -2.68
N THR A 162 -2.45 8.82 -3.25
CA THR A 162 -2.40 7.61 -4.07
C THR A 162 -2.88 6.40 -3.29
N GLY A 163 -2.39 6.22 -2.06
CA GLY A 163 -2.78 5.07 -1.24
C GLY A 163 -4.27 5.06 -0.88
N LYS A 164 -4.84 6.22 -0.56
CA LYS A 164 -6.30 6.33 -0.33
C LYS A 164 -7.10 6.01 -1.58
N SER A 165 -6.69 6.53 -2.74
CA SER A 165 -7.38 6.23 -4.01
C SER A 165 -7.39 4.73 -4.28
N PHE A 166 -6.22 4.09 -4.22
CA PHE A 166 -6.08 2.67 -4.45
C PHE A 166 -6.91 1.82 -3.49
N ILE A 167 -6.83 2.10 -2.17
CA ILE A 167 -7.63 1.37 -1.18
C ILE A 167 -9.12 1.56 -1.43
N ASN A 168 -9.59 2.76 -1.76
CA ASN A 168 -11.01 3.00 -2.02
C ASN A 168 -11.49 2.23 -3.27
N ASP A 169 -10.69 2.18 -4.33
CA ASP A 169 -11.04 1.47 -5.55
C ASP A 169 -11.08 -0.04 -5.32
N LEU A 170 -10.07 -0.59 -4.63
CA LEU A 170 -10.04 -2.01 -4.25
C LEU A 170 -11.21 -2.38 -3.33
N TRP A 171 -11.42 -1.57 -2.30
CA TRP A 171 -12.52 -1.72 -1.34
C TRP A 171 -13.88 -1.73 -2.02
N ASN A 172 -14.15 -0.77 -2.92
CA ASN A 172 -15.41 -0.71 -3.64
C ASN A 172 -15.58 -1.90 -4.59
N SER A 173 -14.51 -2.34 -5.24
CA SER A 173 -14.53 -3.48 -6.17
C SER A 173 -14.86 -4.79 -5.43
N ILE A 174 -14.19 -5.06 -4.32
CA ILE A 174 -14.46 -6.25 -3.47
C ILE A 174 -15.89 -6.19 -2.93
N TRP A 175 -16.30 -5.04 -2.38
CA TRP A 175 -17.65 -4.88 -1.84
C TRP A 175 -18.74 -5.08 -2.89
N TYR A 176 -18.51 -4.61 -4.12
CA TYR A 176 -19.43 -4.79 -5.22
C TYR A 176 -19.60 -6.27 -5.58
N VAL A 177 -18.49 -7.01 -5.74
CA VAL A 177 -18.52 -8.47 -5.98
C VAL A 177 -19.24 -9.20 -4.86
N ASP A 178 -18.92 -8.87 -3.60
CA ASP A 178 -19.54 -9.49 -2.44
C ASP A 178 -21.06 -9.24 -2.38
N THR A 179 -21.49 -8.04 -2.75
CA THR A 179 -22.91 -7.67 -2.77
C THR A 179 -23.68 -8.40 -3.88
N CYS A 180 -23.11 -8.48 -5.09
CA CYS A 180 -23.71 -9.20 -6.22
C CYS A 180 -23.70 -10.72 -6.06
N GLY A 181 -22.77 -11.24 -5.24
CA GLY A 181 -22.64 -12.63 -4.84
C GLY A 181 -21.50 -13.34 -5.56
N ILE A 182 -20.42 -13.61 -4.83
CA ILE A 182 -19.20 -14.27 -5.33
C ILE A 182 -19.45 -15.64 -5.97
N GLU A 183 -20.44 -16.38 -5.50
CA GLU A 183 -20.78 -17.72 -6.03
C GLU A 183 -21.19 -17.69 -7.52
N LYS A 184 -21.69 -16.56 -8.03
CA LYS A 184 -21.99 -16.41 -9.47
C LYS A 184 -20.72 -16.42 -10.33
N LEU A 185 -19.62 -15.83 -9.84
CA LEU A 185 -18.32 -15.88 -10.52
C LEU A 185 -17.79 -17.31 -10.49
N LYS A 186 -17.80 -17.95 -9.32
CA LYS A 186 -17.34 -19.33 -9.14
C LYS A 186 -18.12 -20.32 -10.01
N GLY A 187 -19.44 -20.14 -10.14
CA GLY A 187 -20.28 -20.96 -11.02
C GLY A 187 -19.95 -20.84 -12.52
N ARG A 188 -19.13 -19.85 -12.91
CA ARG A 188 -18.57 -19.70 -14.25
C ARG A 188 -17.10 -20.09 -14.33
N SER A 189 -16.58 -20.78 -13.32
CA SER A 189 -15.16 -21.13 -13.19
C SER A 189 -14.23 -19.91 -13.13
N ILE A 190 -14.74 -18.76 -12.70
CA ILE A 190 -13.97 -17.53 -12.51
C ILE A 190 -13.77 -17.35 -11.00
N TYR A 191 -12.52 -17.43 -10.55
CA TYR A 191 -12.17 -17.44 -9.13
C TYR A 191 -11.36 -16.22 -8.75
N PRO A 192 -11.83 -15.40 -7.77
CA PRO A 192 -11.00 -14.38 -7.16
C PRO A 192 -9.74 -14.97 -6.52
N PRO A 193 -8.68 -14.17 -6.31
CA PRO A 193 -7.49 -14.64 -5.61
C PRO A 193 -7.83 -15.17 -4.22
N LYS A 194 -7.19 -16.29 -3.83
CA LYS A 194 -7.37 -16.92 -2.52
C LYS A 194 -7.11 -15.96 -1.35
N GLU A 195 -6.20 -15.01 -1.55
CA GLU A 195 -5.81 -14.01 -0.58
C GLU A 195 -6.97 -13.06 -0.23
N PHE A 196 -8.02 -13.01 -1.06
CA PHE A 196 -9.20 -12.19 -0.84
C PHE A 196 -10.40 -12.97 -0.27
N GLU A 197 -10.30 -14.28 -0.06
CA GLU A 197 -11.41 -15.09 0.47
C GLU A 197 -11.94 -14.54 1.80
N GLU A 198 -11.06 -14.04 2.68
CA GLU A 198 -11.40 -13.44 3.98
C GLU A 198 -12.19 -12.12 3.88
N PHE A 199 -12.23 -11.51 2.70
CA PHE A 199 -12.92 -10.24 2.46
C PHE A 199 -14.34 -10.42 1.91
N PHE A 200 -14.72 -11.62 1.50
CA PHE A 200 -16.06 -11.92 0.98
C PHE A 200 -16.99 -12.46 2.08
N ASN A 201 -18.28 -12.58 1.77
CA ASN A 201 -19.37 -12.97 2.66
C ASN A 201 -19.66 -11.96 3.80
N ARG A 202 -19.31 -10.69 3.61
CA ARG A 202 -19.57 -9.61 4.57
C ARG A 202 -20.89 -8.92 4.27
N SER A 203 -21.25 -8.78 2.99
CA SER A 203 -22.53 -8.31 2.48
C SER A 203 -23.56 -9.45 2.54
N ASP A 204 -24.00 -9.77 3.75
CA ASP A 204 -24.95 -10.87 4.00
C ASP A 204 -26.38 -10.46 3.61
N PRO A 205 -27.02 -11.17 2.65
CA PRO A 205 -28.33 -10.86 2.08
C PRO A 205 -29.44 -10.91 3.13
N SER A 206 -29.26 -11.65 4.23
CA SER A 206 -30.21 -11.72 5.35
C SER A 206 -30.41 -10.37 6.03
N ASN A 207 -29.44 -9.45 5.89
CA ASN A 207 -29.52 -8.10 6.44
C ASN A 207 -30.19 -7.10 5.49
N TYR A 208 -30.59 -7.51 4.28
CA TYR A 208 -31.21 -6.65 3.29
C TYR A 208 -32.65 -7.06 3.05
N LYS A 209 -33.53 -6.07 2.85
CA LYS A 209 -34.94 -6.30 2.47
C LYS A 209 -35.09 -6.82 1.04
N ASN A 210 -34.07 -6.62 0.21
CA ASN A 210 -34.12 -6.85 -1.24
C ASN A 210 -33.20 -8.00 -1.63
N ALA A 211 -33.55 -8.68 -2.74
CA ALA A 211 -32.67 -9.64 -3.37
C ALA A 211 -31.32 -9.02 -3.76
N ARG A 212 -30.27 -9.86 -3.79
CA ARG A 212 -28.93 -9.42 -4.23
C ARG A 212 -29.02 -8.80 -5.64
N PRO A 213 -28.36 -7.66 -5.87
CA PRO A 213 -28.29 -7.10 -7.22
C PRO A 213 -27.61 -8.08 -8.18
N LYS A 214 -27.97 -7.97 -9.46
CA LYS A 214 -27.24 -8.67 -10.53
C LYS A 214 -25.92 -7.95 -10.80
N PHE A 215 -24.97 -8.67 -11.40
CA PHE A 215 -23.78 -8.04 -11.92
C PHE A 215 -24.16 -7.18 -13.14
N ASP A 216 -23.50 -6.04 -13.25
CA ASP A 216 -23.64 -5.08 -14.33
C ASP A 216 -22.30 -4.96 -15.06
N TYR A 217 -22.35 -5.01 -16.40
CA TYR A 217 -21.15 -4.98 -17.24
C TYR A 217 -20.33 -3.72 -17.00
N ASP A 218 -20.97 -2.55 -17.06
CA ASP A 218 -20.29 -1.26 -16.95
C ASP A 218 -19.65 -1.09 -15.57
N CYS A 219 -20.36 -1.51 -14.51
CA CYS A 219 -19.83 -1.48 -13.15
C CYS A 219 -18.60 -2.38 -12.99
N LEU A 220 -18.66 -3.65 -13.41
CA LEU A 220 -17.51 -4.57 -13.31
C LEU A 220 -16.33 -4.11 -14.15
N ASN A 221 -16.59 -3.72 -15.40
CA ASN A 221 -15.57 -3.24 -16.31
C ASN A 221 -14.88 -1.98 -15.75
N ARG A 222 -15.65 -1.04 -15.17
CA ARG A 222 -15.08 0.13 -14.49
C ARG A 222 -14.18 -0.26 -13.33
N HIS A 223 -14.62 -1.19 -12.48
CA HIS A 223 -13.80 -1.67 -11.35
C HIS A 223 -12.50 -2.33 -11.83
N ALA A 224 -12.57 -3.19 -12.85
CA ALA A 224 -11.38 -3.79 -13.46
C ALA A 224 -10.41 -2.72 -13.99
N ASN A 225 -10.92 -1.74 -14.75
CA ASN A 225 -10.10 -0.69 -15.35
C ASN A 225 -9.45 0.25 -14.32
N LEU A 226 -10.14 0.57 -13.22
CA LEU A 226 -9.55 1.34 -12.13
C LEU A 226 -8.37 0.60 -11.51
N LEU A 227 -8.50 -0.71 -11.26
CA LEU A 227 -7.42 -1.52 -10.70
C LEU A 227 -6.26 -1.72 -11.67
N PHE A 228 -6.52 -1.93 -12.97
CA PHE A 228 -5.48 -1.91 -13.99
C PHE A 228 -4.78 -0.55 -14.08
N GLY A 229 -5.52 0.54 -13.92
CA GLY A 229 -4.97 1.89 -13.82
C GLY A 229 -3.89 1.97 -12.74
N HIS A 230 -4.17 1.47 -11.52
CA HIS A 230 -3.19 1.43 -10.43
C HIS A 230 -2.01 0.50 -10.72
N LEU A 231 -2.23 -0.67 -11.34
CA LEU A 231 -1.14 -1.59 -11.69
C LEU A 231 -0.13 -1.00 -12.67
N ASN A 232 -0.56 -0.05 -13.52
CA ASN A 232 0.29 0.62 -14.51
C ASN A 232 0.97 1.90 -13.98
N THR A 233 0.86 2.20 -12.69
CA THR A 233 1.50 3.39 -12.10
C THR A 233 2.88 3.08 -11.53
N PRO A 234 3.85 4.01 -11.62
CA PRO A 234 5.23 3.76 -11.20
C PRO A 234 5.41 3.40 -9.71
N TRP A 235 4.44 3.76 -8.86
CA TRP A 235 4.55 3.45 -7.43
C TRP A 235 4.33 1.96 -7.14
N MET A 236 3.60 1.24 -8.01
CA MET A 236 3.33 -0.18 -7.86
C MET A 236 4.56 -1.04 -8.18
N ASP A 237 5.51 -0.52 -8.96
CA ASP A 237 6.79 -1.18 -9.28
C ASP A 237 7.79 -1.18 -8.10
N ASN A 238 7.49 -0.45 -7.02
CA ASN A 238 8.34 -0.44 -5.84
C ASN A 238 8.34 -1.82 -5.16
N SER A 239 9.49 -2.22 -4.62
CA SER A 239 9.70 -3.54 -3.99
C SER A 239 8.73 -3.87 -2.85
N GLN A 240 8.19 -2.87 -2.15
CA GLN A 240 7.19 -3.06 -1.10
C GLN A 240 5.84 -3.61 -1.61
N PHE A 241 5.57 -3.54 -2.93
CA PHE A 241 4.34 -4.03 -3.53
C PHE A 241 4.53 -5.32 -4.34
N THR A 242 5.74 -5.91 -4.36
CA THR A 242 6.04 -7.12 -5.14
C THR A 242 5.14 -8.30 -4.77
N SER A 243 4.78 -8.46 -3.49
CA SER A 243 3.85 -9.50 -3.01
C SER A 243 2.38 -9.19 -3.35
N ILE A 244 2.02 -7.91 -3.41
CA ILE A 244 0.64 -7.43 -3.58
C ILE A 244 0.25 -7.39 -5.06
N TYR A 245 1.16 -6.93 -5.93
CA TYR A 245 0.95 -6.80 -7.37
C TYR A 245 0.24 -8.01 -8.00
N PRO A 246 0.75 -9.26 -7.88
CA PRO A 246 0.13 -10.42 -8.54
C PRO A 246 -1.25 -10.77 -7.98
N VAL A 247 -1.56 -10.37 -6.75
CA VAL A 247 -2.91 -10.56 -6.18
C VAL A 247 -3.89 -9.58 -6.84
N ILE A 248 -3.52 -8.30 -6.91
CA ILE A 248 -4.34 -7.26 -7.54
C ILE A 248 -4.53 -7.56 -9.03
N GLU A 249 -3.48 -7.95 -9.73
CA GLU A 249 -3.54 -8.30 -11.15
C GLU A 249 -4.52 -9.45 -11.42
N ARG A 250 -4.43 -10.55 -10.65
CA ARG A 250 -5.37 -11.67 -10.75
C ARG A 250 -6.80 -11.25 -10.45
N PHE A 251 -7.01 -10.39 -9.46
CA PHE A 251 -8.35 -9.88 -9.16
C PHE A 251 -8.90 -9.01 -10.30
N SER A 252 -8.12 -8.08 -10.83
CA SER A 252 -8.51 -7.24 -11.98
C SER A 252 -8.88 -8.07 -13.21
N LYS A 253 -8.08 -9.12 -13.50
CA LYS A 253 -8.35 -10.08 -14.58
C LYS A 253 -9.67 -10.82 -14.35
N CYS A 254 -9.90 -11.32 -13.14
CA CYS A 254 -11.16 -11.97 -12.75
C CYS A 254 -12.39 -11.07 -12.98
N LEU A 255 -12.31 -9.78 -12.62
CA LEU A 255 -13.39 -8.82 -12.87
C LEU A 255 -13.63 -8.60 -14.37
N ASN A 256 -12.55 -8.51 -15.16
CA ASN A 256 -12.62 -8.29 -16.60
C ASN A 256 -13.11 -9.51 -17.38
N GLU A 257 -12.75 -10.72 -16.96
CA GLU A 257 -13.25 -11.96 -17.52
C GLU A 257 -14.77 -12.06 -17.33
N TYR A 258 -15.26 -11.76 -16.13
CA TYR A 258 -16.69 -11.81 -15.87
C TYR A 258 -17.44 -10.68 -16.58
N SER A 259 -16.87 -9.48 -16.71
CA SER A 259 -17.48 -8.40 -17.50
C SER A 259 -17.59 -8.82 -18.97
N THR A 260 -16.54 -9.41 -19.55
CA THR A 260 -16.55 -9.90 -20.93
C THR A 260 -17.63 -10.98 -21.12
N TYR A 261 -17.73 -11.92 -20.19
CA TYR A 261 -18.82 -12.90 -20.18
C TYR A 261 -20.21 -12.24 -20.21
N LEU A 262 -20.46 -11.22 -19.37
CA LEU A 262 -21.75 -10.52 -19.37
C LEU A 262 -22.06 -9.89 -20.73
N LYS A 263 -21.07 -9.21 -21.33
CA LYS A 263 -21.23 -8.59 -22.64
C LYS A 263 -21.55 -9.61 -23.73
N GLU A 264 -20.88 -10.77 -23.71
CA GLU A 264 -21.18 -11.86 -24.62
C GLU A 264 -22.60 -12.43 -24.43
N GLN A 265 -23.07 -12.53 -23.18
CA GLN A 265 -24.45 -12.94 -22.90
C GLN A 265 -25.47 -11.93 -23.42
N ASP A 266 -25.20 -10.63 -23.24
CA ASP A 266 -26.10 -9.58 -23.72
C ASP A 266 -26.18 -9.56 -25.25
N ILE A 267 -25.05 -9.75 -25.94
CA ILE A 267 -25.01 -9.90 -27.40
C ILE A 267 -25.84 -11.11 -27.83
N LYS A 268 -25.59 -12.29 -27.23
CA LYS A 268 -26.35 -13.51 -27.53
C LYS A 268 -27.85 -13.35 -27.26
N MET A 269 -28.22 -12.68 -26.18
CA MET A 269 -29.63 -12.43 -25.83
C MET A 269 -30.30 -11.48 -26.82
N SER A 270 -29.58 -10.45 -27.27
CA SER A 270 -30.05 -9.53 -28.31
C SER A 270 -30.23 -10.22 -29.66
N GLU A 271 -29.25 -11.01 -30.10
CA GLU A 271 -29.34 -11.83 -31.31
C GLU A 271 -30.55 -12.77 -31.26
N ASN A 272 -30.72 -13.46 -30.13
CA ASN A 272 -31.85 -14.35 -29.87
C ASN A 272 -33.21 -13.65 -29.93
N HIS A 273 -33.34 -12.42 -29.39
CA HIS A 273 -34.58 -11.65 -29.48
C HIS A 273 -34.92 -11.21 -30.91
N ASN A 274 -33.91 -11.08 -31.78
CA ASN A 274 -34.11 -10.71 -33.18
C ASN A 274 -34.47 -11.91 -34.07
N LEU A 275 -34.42 -13.14 -33.54
CA LEU A 275 -34.82 -14.33 -34.28
C LEU A 275 -36.35 -14.43 -34.36
N SER A 276 -36.84 -14.70 -35.57
CA SER A 276 -38.26 -14.98 -35.84
C SER A 276 -38.70 -16.38 -35.38
N ILE A 277 -37.77 -17.19 -34.88
CA ILE A 277 -37.98 -18.57 -34.45
C ILE A 277 -37.48 -18.74 -33.00
N PRO A 278 -38.15 -19.59 -32.18
CA PRO A 278 -37.69 -19.88 -30.83
C PRO A 278 -36.26 -20.42 -30.81
N VAL A 279 -35.44 -19.90 -29.89
CA VAL A 279 -34.03 -20.30 -29.70
C VAL A 279 -33.90 -21.76 -29.23
N ARG A 280 -34.91 -22.27 -28.53
CA ARG A 280 -34.97 -23.66 -28.08
C ARG A 280 -35.99 -24.40 -28.93
N SER A 281 -35.63 -25.59 -29.38
CA SER A 281 -36.61 -26.50 -29.95
C SER A 281 -37.55 -27.02 -28.86
N ILE A 282 -38.72 -27.52 -29.27
CA ILE A 282 -39.62 -28.23 -28.36
C ILE A 282 -38.89 -29.43 -27.75
N ASP A 283 -38.03 -30.10 -28.51
CA ASP A 283 -37.25 -31.25 -28.07
C ASP A 283 -36.24 -30.88 -26.94
N ASP A 284 -35.68 -29.67 -26.97
CA ASP A 284 -34.79 -29.17 -25.90
C ASP A 284 -35.54 -28.79 -24.61
N SER A 285 -36.86 -28.61 -24.72
CA SER A 285 -37.71 -28.06 -23.65
C SER A 285 -38.46 -29.17 -22.88
N ILE A 286 -38.49 -30.39 -23.42
CA ILE A 286 -39.22 -31.51 -22.84
C ILE A 286 -38.23 -32.51 -22.25
N SER A 287 -38.13 -32.55 -20.92
CA SER A 287 -37.56 -33.72 -20.25
C SER A 287 -38.58 -34.87 -20.31
N VAL A 288 -38.51 -35.71 -21.34
CA VAL A 288 -39.34 -36.92 -21.40
C VAL A 288 -38.78 -37.96 -20.42
N LYS A 289 -39.45 -38.14 -19.29
CA LYS A 289 -39.20 -39.31 -18.42
C LYS A 289 -39.97 -40.50 -19.00
N VAL A 290 -39.25 -41.38 -19.69
CA VAL A 290 -39.81 -42.67 -20.15
C VAL A 290 -39.74 -43.65 -18.98
N TYR A 291 -40.89 -44.10 -18.51
CA TYR A 291 -40.98 -45.14 -17.48
C TYR A 291 -41.18 -46.51 -18.10
N ASP A 292 -40.59 -47.53 -17.49
CA ASP A 292 -40.72 -48.90 -17.97
C ASP A 292 -42.17 -49.41 -17.81
N ARG A 293 -42.64 -50.19 -18.79
CA ARG A 293 -44.04 -50.68 -18.87
C ARG A 293 -44.48 -51.40 -17.59
N ILE A 294 -43.53 -52.04 -16.92
CA ILE A 294 -43.73 -52.83 -15.70
C ILE A 294 -44.23 -51.96 -14.54
N GLN A 295 -43.84 -50.68 -14.48
CA GLN A 295 -44.20 -49.77 -13.38
C GLN A 295 -45.68 -49.37 -13.40
N PHE A 296 -46.32 -49.32 -14.57
CA PHE A 296 -47.71 -48.83 -14.71
C PHE A 296 -48.74 -49.95 -15.00
N ASN A 297 -48.29 -51.07 -15.56
CA ASN A 297 -49.16 -52.15 -16.05
C ASN A 297 -49.45 -53.25 -15.01
N SER A 298 -48.92 -53.11 -13.79
CA SER A 298 -49.06 -54.07 -12.69
C SER A 298 -50.46 -54.08 -12.07
N ASN A 299 -51.20 -52.96 -12.09
CA ASN A 299 -52.53 -52.84 -11.49
C ASN A 299 -53.66 -52.94 -12.54
N SER A 300 -54.68 -53.76 -12.27
CA SER A 300 -55.88 -53.92 -13.11
C SER A 300 -56.65 -52.60 -13.31
N TYR A 301 -56.62 -51.72 -12.31
CA TYR A 301 -57.23 -50.39 -12.38
C TYR A 301 -56.63 -49.52 -13.49
N ASN A 302 -55.30 -49.45 -13.59
CA ASN A 302 -54.61 -48.67 -14.62
C ASN A 302 -54.88 -49.22 -16.01
N ARG A 303 -54.96 -50.55 -16.16
CA ARG A 303 -55.32 -51.19 -17.44
C ARG A 303 -56.71 -50.79 -17.92
N GLN A 304 -57.71 -50.82 -17.03
CA GLN A 304 -59.07 -50.39 -17.37
C GLN A 304 -59.15 -48.89 -17.68
N LYS A 305 -58.45 -48.08 -16.88
CA LYS A 305 -58.33 -46.62 -17.07
C LYS A 305 -57.80 -46.28 -18.48
N TYR A 306 -56.70 -46.89 -18.90
CA TYR A 306 -56.12 -46.63 -20.23
C TYR A 306 -56.91 -47.29 -21.38
N ALA A 307 -57.55 -48.44 -21.15
CA ALA A 307 -58.46 -49.03 -22.14
C ALA A 307 -59.68 -48.13 -22.41
N SER A 308 -60.24 -47.53 -21.36
CA SER A 308 -61.34 -46.57 -21.48
C SER A 308 -60.93 -45.31 -22.23
N LEU A 309 -59.70 -44.81 -22.02
CA LEU A 309 -59.15 -43.68 -22.79
C LEU A 309 -59.07 -44.03 -24.27
N ASN A 310 -58.48 -45.18 -24.59
CA ASN A 310 -58.27 -45.61 -25.97
C ASN A 310 -59.59 -45.79 -26.73
N ASN A 311 -60.61 -46.37 -26.08
CA ASN A 311 -61.95 -46.47 -26.65
C ASN A 311 -62.55 -45.09 -26.92
N LYS A 312 -62.42 -44.15 -25.97
CA LYS A 312 -62.97 -42.80 -26.11
C LYS A 312 -62.28 -42.00 -27.22
N LEU A 313 -60.95 -42.09 -27.32
CA LEU A 313 -60.17 -41.49 -28.41
C LEU A 313 -60.53 -42.07 -29.79
N SER A 314 -60.88 -43.36 -29.85
CA SER A 314 -61.29 -44.02 -31.11
C SER A 314 -62.68 -43.58 -31.60
N THR A 315 -63.50 -43.02 -30.71
CA THR A 315 -64.88 -42.60 -31.02
C THR A 315 -65.05 -41.08 -31.13
N ILE A 316 -64.08 -40.29 -30.66
CA ILE A 316 -64.17 -38.83 -30.64
C ILE A 316 -63.87 -38.26 -32.04
N PRO A 317 -64.68 -37.31 -32.55
CA PRO A 317 -64.37 -36.55 -33.75
C PRO A 317 -63.08 -35.74 -33.58
N CYS A 318 -62.31 -35.53 -34.65
CA CYS A 318 -60.97 -34.91 -34.58
C CYS A 318 -60.93 -33.44 -34.11
N TRP A 319 -62.07 -32.81 -33.84
CA TRP A 319 -62.20 -31.42 -33.40
C TRP A 319 -62.83 -31.27 -32.00
N GLU A 320 -63.14 -32.36 -31.30
CA GLU A 320 -63.74 -32.29 -29.96
C GLU A 320 -62.67 -32.32 -28.87
N VAL A 321 -62.75 -31.37 -27.92
CA VAL A 321 -61.79 -31.25 -26.82
C VAL A 321 -62.10 -32.31 -25.76
N MET A 322 -61.09 -33.09 -25.38
CA MET A 322 -61.18 -34.08 -24.30
C MET A 322 -60.25 -33.71 -23.15
N ASP A 323 -60.78 -33.70 -21.94
CA ASP A 323 -59.96 -33.65 -20.73
C ASP A 323 -59.24 -34.99 -20.51
N VAL A 324 -57.90 -34.93 -20.51
CA VAL A 324 -57.00 -36.07 -20.31
C VAL A 324 -56.39 -36.11 -18.91
N GLU A 325 -56.60 -35.08 -18.08
CA GLU A 325 -56.07 -35.00 -16.72
C GLU A 325 -56.52 -36.18 -15.83
N PRO A 326 -57.78 -36.67 -15.90
CA PRO A 326 -58.21 -37.87 -15.18
C PRO A 326 -57.40 -39.11 -15.56
N PHE A 327 -56.79 -39.12 -16.75
CA PHE A 327 -55.99 -40.21 -17.29
C PHE A 327 -54.50 -40.11 -16.96
N ALA A 328 -54.06 -39.02 -16.33
CA ALA A 328 -52.66 -38.84 -15.96
C ALA A 328 -52.15 -40.01 -15.10
N PRO A 329 -50.93 -40.52 -15.36
CA PRO A 329 -50.32 -41.53 -14.51
C PRO A 329 -50.13 -40.98 -13.09
N PRO A 330 -50.36 -41.79 -12.03
CA PRO A 330 -49.92 -41.42 -10.70
C PRO A 330 -48.39 -41.27 -10.69
N GLU A 331 -47.84 -40.41 -9.82
CA GLU A 331 -46.39 -40.33 -9.65
C GLU A 331 -45.83 -41.72 -9.31
N PRO A 332 -44.80 -42.19 -10.04
CA PRO A 332 -44.20 -43.48 -9.75
C PRO A 332 -43.53 -43.43 -8.36
N ARG A 333 -43.77 -44.46 -7.55
CA ARG A 333 -43.09 -44.65 -6.26
C ARG A 333 -41.66 -45.15 -6.45
#